data_AF-A0A6I5WQA9-F1
#
_entry.id   AF-A0A6I5WQA9-F1
#
_cell.length_a   1.000
_cell.length_b   1.000
_cell.length_c   1.000
_cell.angle_alpha   90.00
_cell.angle_beta   90.00
_cell.angle_gamma   90.00
#
_symmetry.space_group_name_H-M   'P 1'
#
loop_
_entity.id
_entity.type
_entity.pdbx_description
1 polymer ?
#
loop_
_entity_poly.entity_id
_entity_poly.type
_entity_poly.pdbx_seq_one_letter_code
_entity_poly.pdbx_strand_id
1 'polypeptide(L)' 'MATKSKYQDKQIEALLNDLIVTLEKHKAPVDLSLMALGNMITNILVTNVQSPQQREVLAEAFSSALKNSLKSAK' A
#
# COMPACT_ATOMS: atom_id res chain seq x y z
N MET A 1 21.02 -2.03 3.00
CA MET A 1 21.04 -0.85 2.11
C MET A 1 19.77 -0.06 2.36
N ALA A 2 19.86 1.04 3.10
CA ALA A 2 18.72 1.87 3.44
C ALA A 2 18.32 2.71 2.22
N THR A 3 17.28 2.30 1.51
CA THR A 3 16.57 3.17 0.59
C THR A 3 15.86 4.23 1.42
N LYS A 4 16.59 5.30 1.75
CA LYS A 4 16.05 6.49 2.41
C LYS A 4 14.87 6.97 1.59
N SER A 5 13.68 6.76 2.13
CA SER A 5 12.41 7.08 1.51
C SER A 5 12.40 8.59 1.22
N LYS A 6 12.01 8.99 0.01
CA LYS A 6 11.85 10.41 -0.39
C LYS A 6 10.78 11.15 0.43
N TYR A 7 10.01 10.43 1.23
CA TYR A 7 9.05 10.93 2.19
C TYR A 7 9.65 10.71 3.58
N GLN A 8 9.78 11.78 4.38
CA GLN A 8 10.30 11.70 5.74
C GLN A 8 9.69 10.49 6.46
N ASP A 9 10.52 9.56 6.93
CA ASP A 9 10.09 8.28 7.50
C ASP A 9 8.92 8.48 8.49
N LYS A 10 8.97 9.55 9.30
CA LYS A 10 7.91 9.95 10.24
C LYS A 10 6.53 10.22 9.63
N GLN A 11 6.44 10.81 8.44
CA GLN A 11 5.16 11.11 7.78
C GLN A 11 4.51 9.81 7.27
N ILE A 12 5.32 8.92 6.70
CA ILE A 12 4.85 7.58 6.29
C ILE A 12 4.47 6.76 7.52
N GLU A 13 5.29 6.78 8.58
CA GLU A 13 5.02 6.06 9.82
C GLU A 13 3.73 6.54 10.49
N ALA A 14 3.49 7.86 10.54
CA ALA A 14 2.25 8.42 11.07
C ALA A 14 1.03 7.97 10.26
N LEU A 15 1.11 8.04 8.93
CA LEU A 15 0.03 7.58 8.05
C LEU A 15 -0.22 6.07 8.19
N LEU A 16 0.83 5.26 8.29
CA LEU A 16 0.71 3.82 8.52
C LEU A 16 0.05 3.53 9.87
N ASN A 17 0.44 4.23 10.94
CA ASN A 17 -0.18 4.10 12.25
C ASN A 17 -1.67 4.46 12.21
N ASP A 18 -2.04 5.57 11.56
CA ASP A 18 -3.45 5.96 11.45
C ASP A 18 -4.27 4.90 10.68
N LEU A 19 -3.69 4.29 9.65
CA LEU A 19 -4.33 3.19 8.93
C LEU A 19 -4.49 1.95 9.80
N ILE A 20 -3.46 1.57 10.56
CA ILE A 20 -3.51 0.43 11.50
C ILE A 20 -4.59 0.68 12.57
N VAL A 21 -4.57 1.84 13.22
CA VAL A 21 -5.54 2.23 14.25
C VAL A 21 -6.96 2.22 13.67
N THR A 22 -7.15 2.66 12.43
CA THR A 22 -8.45 2.60 11.77
C THR A 22 -8.90 1.16 11.55
N LEU A 23 -8.02 0.28 11.05
CA LEU A 23 -8.35 -1.15 10.84
C LEU A 23 -8.67 -1.85 12.17
N GLU A 24 -7.89 -1.58 13.23
CA GLU A 24 -8.12 -2.10 14.58
C GLU A 24 -9.44 -1.59 15.18
N LYS A 25 -9.75 -0.29 15.01
CA LYS A 25 -11.01 0.32 15.46
C LYS A 25 -12.22 -0.35 14.82
N HIS A 26 -12.12 -0.71 13.55
CA HIS A 26 -13.17 -1.42 12.83
C HIS A 26 -13.21 -2.93 13.13
N LYS A 27 -12.28 -3.45 13.96
CA LYS A 27 -12.08 -4.89 14.22
C LYS A 27 -12.09 -5.69 12.92
N ALA A 28 -11.51 -5.13 11.86
CA ALA A 28 -11.55 -5.74 10.55
C ALA A 28 -10.67 -7.00 10.58
N PRO A 29 -11.22 -8.19 10.27
CA PRO A 29 -10.38 -9.38 10.12
C PRO A 29 -9.36 -9.15 9.00
N VAL A 30 -8.30 -9.96 8.99
CA VAL A 30 -7.20 -9.83 8.03
C VAL A 30 -7.71 -9.80 6.59
N ASP A 31 -8.68 -10.65 6.25
CA ASP A 31 -9.31 -10.68 4.92
C ASP A 31 -10.00 -9.37 4.54
N LEU A 32 -10.77 -8.77 5.46
CA LEU A 32 -11.46 -7.50 5.22
C LEU A 32 -10.46 -6.33 5.11
N SER A 33 -9.41 -6.36 5.94
CA SER A 33 -8.34 -5.36 5.91
C SER A 33 -7.58 -5.40 4.58
N LEU A 34 -7.21 -6.59 4.11
CA LEU A 34 -6.56 -6.77 2.81
C LEU A 34 -7.47 -6.35 1.65
N MET A 35 -8.76 -6.68 1.72
CA MET A 35 -9.73 -6.27 0.71
C MET A 35 -9.91 -4.74 0.68
N ALA A 36 -10.01 -4.08 1.84
CA ALA A 36 -10.15 -2.63 1.93
C ALA A 36 -8.90 -1.90 1.42
N LEU A 37 -7.71 -2.36 1.82
CA LEU A 37 -6.44 -1.81 1.33
C LEU A 37 -6.27 -2.02 -0.18
N GLY A 38 -6.62 -3.20 -0.69
CA GLY A 38 -6.62 -3.49 -2.13
C GLY A 38 -7.57 -2.59 -2.92
N ASN A 39 -8.79 -2.38 -2.41
CA ASN A 39 -9.75 -1.43 -3.00
C ASN A 39 -9.23 0.01 -2.96
N MET A 40 -8.57 0.41 -1.88
CA MET A 40 -7.98 1.74 -1.75
C MET A 40 -6.87 1.95 -2.80
N ILE A 41 -5.95 0.99 -2.95
CA ILE A 41 -4.88 1.03 -3.97
C ILE A 41 -5.49 1.07 -5.37
N THR A 42 -6.49 0.24 -5.63
CA THR A 42 -7.21 0.20 -6.92
C THR A 42 -7.85 1.56 -7.22
N ASN A 43 -8.52 2.16 -6.24
CA ASN A 43 -9.12 3.48 -6.37
C ASN A 43 -8.05 4.55 -6.66
N ILE A 44 -6.93 4.54 -5.93
CA ILE A 44 -5.81 5.47 -6.20
C ILE A 44 -5.32 5.34 -7.64
N LEU A 45 -5.11 4.12 -8.14
CA LEU A 45 -4.66 3.88 -9.51
C LEU A 45 -5.71 4.34 -10.53
N VAL A 46 -6.98 4.03 -10.31
CA VAL A 46 -8.06 4.42 -11.23
C VAL A 46 -8.26 5.93 -11.27
N THR A 47 -8.20 6.61 -10.12
CA THR A 47 -8.39 8.06 -10.01
C THR A 47 -7.18 8.85 -10.52
N ASN A 48 -5.96 8.41 -10.19
CA ASN A 48 -4.74 9.19 -10.48
C ASN A 48 -4.11 8.86 -11.84
N VAL A 49 -4.41 7.69 -12.41
CA VAL A 49 -3.83 7.24 -13.67
C VAL A 49 -4.95 7.11 -14.69
N GLN A 50 -4.88 7.84 -15.79
CA GLN A 50 -5.93 7.80 -16.83
C GLN A 50 -5.72 6.66 -17.83
N SER A 51 -4.45 6.30 -18.12
CA SER A 51 -4.10 5.23 -19.05
C SER A 51 -4.32 3.85 -18.41
N PRO A 52 -5.14 2.97 -19.04
CA PRO A 52 -5.32 1.59 -18.58
C PRO A 52 -4.00 0.81 -18.55
N GLN A 53 -3.13 1.00 -19.54
CA GLN A 53 -1.83 0.32 -19.59
C GLN A 53 -0.92 0.76 -18.44
N GLN A 54 -0.90 2.06 -18.11
CA GLN A 54 -0.11 2.54 -16.98
C GLN A 54 -0.64 2.01 -15.64
N ARG A 55 -1.96 1.86 -15.48
CA ARG A 55 -2.56 1.26 -14.27
C ARG A 55 -2.05 -0.15 -14.06
N GLU A 56 -2.03 -0.96 -15.11
CA GLU A 56 -1.59 -2.35 -15.05
C GLU A 56 -0.11 -2.45 -14.70
N VAL A 57 0.73 -1.65 -15.36
CA VAL A 57 2.18 -1.58 -15.06
C VAL A 57 2.44 -1.16 -13.62
N LEU A 58 1.70 -0.17 -13.10
CA LEU A 58 1.84 0.29 -11.72
C LEU A 58 1.34 -0.74 -10.69
N ALA A 59 0.24 -1.43 -10.99
CA ALA A 59 -0.27 -2.52 -10.17
C ALA A 59 0.75 -3.68 -10.09
N GLU A 60 1.36 -4.02 -11.22
CA GLU A 60 2.39 -5.07 -11.28
C GLU A 60 3.67 -4.66 -10.55
N ALA A 61 4.12 -3.41 -10.71
CA ALA A 61 5.24 -2.85 -9.96
C ALA A 61 4.98 -2.87 -8.45
N PHE A 62 3.77 -2.49 -8.02
CA PHE A 62 3.35 -2.54 -6.62
C PHE A 62 3.35 -3.97 -6.08
N SER A 63 2.76 -4.92 -6.81
CA SER A 63 2.74 -6.34 -6.43
C SER A 63 4.15 -6.92 -6.31
N SER A 64 5.04 -6.57 -7.25
CA SER A 64 6.44 -6.98 -7.22
C SER A 64 7.18 -6.37 -6.03
N ALA A 65 6.98 -5.08 -5.74
CA ALA A 65 7.55 -4.41 -4.58
C ALA A 65 7.06 -5.01 -3.25
N LEU A 66 5.77 -5.36 -3.16
CA LEU A 66 5.18 -6.04 -2.01
C LEU A 66 5.83 -7.41 -1.79
N LYS A 67 5.91 -8.24 -2.83
CA LYS A 67 6.55 -9.56 -2.76
C LYS A 67 8.03 -9.46 -2.37
N ASN A 68 8.76 -8.48 -2.89
CA ASN A 68 10.14 -8.24 -2.52
C ASN A 68 10.29 -7.75 -1.08
N SER A 69 9.39 -6.91 -0.61
CA SER A 69 9.37 -6.46 0.79
C SER A 69 9.12 -7.63 1.74
N LEU A 70 8.20 -8.54 1.40
CA LEU A 70 7.97 -9.78 2.17
C LEU A 70 9.20 -10.70 2.20
N LYS A 71 9.98 -10.75 1.11
CA LYS A 71 11.24 -11.51 1.07
C LYS A 71 12.35 -10.85 1.89
N SER A 72 12.37 -9.52 1.93
CA SER A 72 13.37 -8.74 2.67
C SER A 72 13.04 -8.58 4.16
N ALA A 73 11.79 -8.77 4.57
CA ALA A 73 11.34 -8.74 5.96
C ALA A 73 11.67 -10.04 6.73
N LYS A 74 12.67 -10.79 6.25
CA LYS A 74 13.13 -12.05 6.83
C LYS A 74 14.29 -11.85 7.80
#